data_AF-A0A0A7M786-F1
#
_entry.id   AF-A0A0A7M786-F1
#
_cell.length_a   1.000
_cell.length_b   1.000
_cell.length_c   1.000
_cell.angle_alpha   90.00
_cell.angle_beta   90.00
_cell.angle_gamma   90.00
#
_symmetry.space_group_name_H-M   'P 1'
#
loop_
_entity.id
_entity.type
_entity.pdbx_description
1 polymer ?
#
loop_
_entity_poly.entity_id
_entity_poly.type
_entity_poly.pdbx_seq_one_letter_code
_entity_poly.pdbx_strand_id
1 'polypeptide(L)'
;CNKNFQNNNNDHSSNAKHNLLVDVCLAANYEAQSLKTYREQYDLKYPSGSSFTMCTMLARSFADIGDIIRGRDLYGGNNKRRKQLDDNLKTIFKQIHDNLKDKEAEKHYKGDTDKNYYKLREDWWTANRETVWKALTCKAEGAYFRATCNDTGQGPSQTHNKCRCDGA
;
A
#
# COMPACT_ATOMS: atom_id res chain seq x y z
N CYS A 1 -8.80 6.28 3.30
CA CYS A 1 -8.05 7.48 3.78
C CYS A 1 -6.94 7.90 2.79
N ASN A 2 -7.27 8.44 1.61
CA ASN A 2 -6.29 8.72 0.54
C ASN A 2 -6.15 10.22 0.20
N LYS A 3 -6.73 11.11 1.01
CA LYS A 3 -6.78 12.57 0.73
C LYS A 3 -5.39 13.21 0.69
N ASN A 4 -4.41 12.68 1.40
CA ASN A 4 -3.05 13.23 1.45
C ASN A 4 -2.35 13.18 0.07
N PHE A 5 -2.72 12.25 -0.80
CA PHE A 5 -2.20 12.18 -2.17
C PHE A 5 -2.73 13.31 -3.09
N GLN A 6 -3.76 14.04 -2.68
CA GLN A 6 -4.37 15.08 -3.52
C GLN A 6 -3.58 16.40 -3.50
N ASN A 7 -2.82 16.66 -2.43
CA ASN A 7 -2.13 17.93 -2.19
C ASN A 7 -0.61 17.86 -2.46
N ASN A 8 -0.15 16.86 -3.20
CA ASN A 8 1.28 16.64 -3.39
C ASN A 8 1.84 17.54 -4.50
N ASN A 9 2.04 18.82 -4.17
CA ASN A 9 2.83 19.76 -4.96
C ASN A 9 4.32 19.49 -4.68
N ASN A 10 4.84 18.38 -5.19
CA ASN A 10 6.28 18.17 -5.20
C ASN A 10 6.81 18.61 -6.57
N ASP A 11 7.23 19.88 -6.58
CA ASP A 11 8.11 20.44 -7.60
C ASP A 11 9.32 19.52 -7.80
N HIS A 12 9.78 19.40 -9.05
CA HIS A 12 10.85 18.51 -9.54
C HIS A 12 11.97 18.19 -8.53
N SER A 13 11.74 17.20 -7.67
CA SER A 13 12.65 16.83 -6.60
C SER A 13 13.13 15.40 -6.81
N SER A 14 14.45 15.20 -6.71
CA SER A 14 15.09 13.88 -6.69
C SER A 14 14.56 12.94 -5.60
N ASN A 15 13.76 13.46 -4.67
CA ASN A 15 13.13 12.74 -3.56
C ASN A 15 11.70 12.26 -3.86
N ALA A 16 11.18 12.41 -5.09
CA ALA A 16 9.80 12.02 -5.43
C ALA A 16 9.42 10.61 -4.95
N LYS A 17 10.32 9.62 -5.09
CA LYS A 17 10.10 8.24 -4.62
C LYS A 17 9.98 8.13 -3.10
N HIS A 18 10.73 8.92 -2.34
CA HIS A 18 10.73 8.93 -0.88
C HIS A 18 9.52 9.68 -0.35
N ASN A 19 9.16 10.81 -0.97
CA ASN A 19 7.96 11.56 -0.62
C ASN A 19 6.70 10.71 -0.85
N LEU A 20 6.61 10.03 -2.00
CA LEU A 20 5.53 9.09 -2.26
C LEU A 20 5.44 8.00 -1.16
N LEU A 21 6.57 7.46 -0.72
CA LEU A 21 6.58 6.45 0.34
C LEU A 21 6.03 7.01 1.65
N VAL A 22 6.42 8.22 2.04
CA VAL A 22 5.92 8.89 3.24
C VAL A 22 4.41 9.07 3.17
N ASP A 23 3.89 9.56 2.05
CA ASP A 23 2.45 9.78 1.89
C ASP A 23 1.66 8.46 1.90
N VAL A 24 2.19 7.41 1.27
CA VAL A 24 1.56 6.09 1.29
C VAL A 24 1.55 5.50 2.69
N CYS A 25 2.65 5.59 3.43
CA CYS A 25 2.73 5.14 4.82
C CYS A 25 1.77 5.93 5.73
N LEU A 26 1.65 7.25 5.52
CA LEU A 26 0.73 8.09 6.28
C LEU A 26 -0.73 7.74 5.98
N ALA A 27 -1.08 7.55 4.69
CA ALA A 27 -2.41 7.11 4.27
C ALA A 27 -2.75 5.73 4.86
N ALA A 28 -1.81 4.78 4.82
CA ALA A 28 -1.96 3.48 5.44
C ALA A 28 -2.18 3.60 6.95
N ASN A 29 -1.40 4.44 7.65
CA ASN A 29 -1.58 4.61 9.08
C ASN A 29 -2.97 5.17 9.44
N TYR A 30 -3.46 6.18 8.71
CA TYR A 30 -4.81 6.72 8.90
C TYR A 30 -5.91 5.71 8.57
N GLU A 31 -5.72 4.89 7.54
CA GLU A 31 -6.65 3.81 7.18
C GLU A 31 -6.80 2.83 8.34
N ALA A 32 -5.68 2.36 8.91
CA ALA A 32 -5.71 1.47 10.07
C ALA A 32 -6.39 2.09 11.30
N GLN A 33 -6.12 3.37 11.57
CA GLN A 33 -6.79 4.07 12.68
C GLN A 33 -8.30 4.16 12.45
N SER A 34 -8.73 4.44 11.23
CA SER A 34 -10.16 4.51 10.89
C SER A 34 -10.84 3.16 11.00
N LEU A 35 -10.16 2.04 10.70
CA LEU A 35 -10.76 0.70 10.82
C LEU A 35 -11.02 0.30 12.28
N LYS A 36 -10.26 0.82 13.25
CA LYS A 36 -10.46 0.50 14.67
C LYS A 36 -11.86 0.88 15.16
N THR A 37 -12.43 1.97 14.68
CA THR A 37 -13.78 2.41 15.09
C THR A 37 -14.89 1.52 14.56
N TYR A 38 -14.62 0.74 13.51
CA TYR A 38 -15.61 -0.16 12.91
C TYR A 38 -15.45 -1.63 13.34
N ARG A 39 -14.53 -1.91 14.28
CA ARG A 39 -14.20 -3.26 14.72
C ARG A 39 -15.44 -4.06 15.13
N GLU A 40 -16.26 -3.49 16.02
CA GLU A 40 -17.47 -4.16 16.53
C GLU A 40 -18.45 -4.52 15.41
N GLN A 41 -18.63 -3.63 14.43
CA GLN A 41 -19.50 -3.90 13.27
C GLN A 41 -18.95 -5.05 12.41
N TYR A 42 -17.63 -5.13 12.25
CA TYR A 42 -17.00 -6.22 11.50
C TYR A 42 -17.08 -7.55 12.25
N ASP A 43 -16.89 -7.54 13.58
CA ASP A 43 -17.02 -8.74 14.41
C ASP A 43 -18.46 -9.30 14.37
N LEU A 44 -19.48 -8.42 14.33
CA LEU A 44 -20.88 -8.80 14.13
C LEU A 44 -21.18 -9.31 12.71
N LYS A 45 -20.55 -8.73 11.68
CA LYS A 45 -20.76 -9.09 10.27
C LYS A 45 -20.08 -10.42 9.89
N TYR A 46 -18.97 -10.75 10.56
CA TYR A 46 -18.23 -11.98 10.35
C TYR A 46 -18.19 -12.79 11.66
N PRO A 47 -19.33 -13.34 12.13
CA PRO A 47 -19.45 -14.01 13.43
C PRO A 47 -18.72 -15.38 13.49
N SER A 48 -17.96 -15.74 12.46
CA SER A 48 -17.03 -16.86 12.54
C SER A 48 -16.01 -16.52 13.62
N GLY A 49 -15.96 -17.27 14.72
CA GLY A 49 -15.10 -17.08 15.89
C GLY A 49 -13.57 -17.09 15.65
N SER A 50 -13.11 -16.52 14.55
CA SER A 50 -11.73 -16.20 14.25
C SER A 50 -11.39 -14.89 14.95
N SER A 51 -10.40 -14.92 15.83
CA SER A 51 -9.82 -13.76 16.52
C SER A 51 -9.09 -12.75 15.59
N PHE A 52 -9.29 -12.87 14.27
CA PHE A 52 -8.46 -12.24 13.23
C PHE A 52 -9.21 -11.19 12.38
N THR A 53 -10.41 -10.74 12.80
CA THR A 53 -11.24 -9.81 12.02
C THR A 53 -10.48 -8.54 11.65
N MET A 54 -9.74 -7.97 12.61
CA MET A 54 -8.96 -6.75 12.38
C MET A 54 -7.82 -6.94 11.39
N CYS A 55 -7.03 -8.02 11.51
CA CYS A 55 -5.94 -8.28 10.59
C CYS A 55 -6.45 -8.58 9.17
N THR A 56 -7.62 -9.22 9.05
CA THR A 56 -8.28 -9.45 7.77
C THR A 56 -8.70 -8.13 7.11
N MET A 57 -9.26 -7.20 7.88
CA MET A 57 -9.64 -5.88 7.35
C MET A 57 -8.42 -5.05 6.95
N LEU A 58 -7.35 -5.08 7.75
CA LEU A 58 -6.08 -4.45 7.39
C LEU A 58 -5.50 -5.06 6.11
N ALA A 59 -5.57 -6.38 5.94
CA ALA A 59 -5.11 -7.07 4.72
C ALA A 59 -5.87 -6.59 3.47
N ARG A 60 -7.18 -6.42 3.58
CA ARG A 60 -8.04 -5.91 2.49
C ARG A 60 -7.67 -4.47 2.14
N SER A 61 -7.58 -3.59 3.13
CA SER A 61 -7.16 -2.20 2.90
C SER A 61 -5.75 -2.10 2.31
N PHE A 62 -4.84 -2.99 2.70
CA PHE A 62 -3.50 -3.04 2.11
C PHE A 62 -3.52 -3.42 0.62
N ALA A 63 -4.35 -4.40 0.25
CA ALA A 63 -4.54 -4.76 -1.15
C ALA A 63 -5.13 -3.60 -1.95
N ASP A 64 -6.14 -2.90 -1.41
CA ASP A 64 -6.76 -1.74 -2.04
C ASP A 64 -5.74 -0.59 -2.23
N ILE A 65 -4.94 -0.26 -1.20
CA ILE A 65 -3.85 0.72 -1.33
C ILE A 65 -2.87 0.30 -2.42
N GLY A 66 -2.49 -0.98 -2.46
CA GLY A 66 -1.63 -1.53 -3.51
C GLY A 66 -2.24 -1.39 -4.90
N ASP A 67 -3.52 -1.67 -5.08
CA ASP A 67 -4.21 -1.53 -6.36
C ASP A 67 -4.32 -0.06 -6.80
N ILE A 68 -4.51 0.86 -5.85
CA ILE A 68 -4.50 2.31 -6.10
C ILE A 68 -3.14 2.76 -6.66
N ILE A 69 -2.04 2.38 -6.00
CA ILE A 69 -0.69 2.77 -6.40
C ILE A 69 -0.29 2.13 -7.73
N ARG A 70 -0.67 0.87 -7.94
CA ARG A 70 -0.40 0.12 -9.17
C ARG A 70 -1.27 0.54 -10.36
N GLY A 71 -2.28 1.39 -10.13
CA GLY A 71 -3.24 1.78 -11.17
C GLY A 71 -4.18 0.64 -11.60
N ARG A 72 -4.36 -0.37 -10.74
CA ARG A 72 -5.29 -1.50 -10.95
C ARG A 72 -6.64 -1.30 -10.24
N ASP A 73 -6.76 -0.27 -9.41
CA ASP A 73 -7.99 0.02 -8.67
C ASP A 73 -9.16 0.27 -9.64
N LEU A 74 -10.10 -0.69 -9.66
CA LEU A 74 -11.30 -0.68 -10.50
C LEU A 74 -12.45 0.10 -9.85
N TYR A 75 -12.37 0.43 -8.56
CA TYR A 75 -13.46 1.04 -7.82
C TYR A 75 -13.42 2.58 -7.91
N GLY A 76 -14.44 3.19 -8.53
CA GLY A 76 -14.60 4.66 -8.47
C GLY A 76 -15.28 5.34 -9.65
N GLY A 77 -15.53 4.65 -10.77
CA GLY A 77 -16.25 5.20 -11.92
C GLY A 77 -15.71 6.56 -12.41
N ASN A 78 -16.59 7.40 -12.99
CA ASN A 78 -16.25 8.75 -13.46
C ASN A 78 -16.20 9.79 -12.32
N ASN A 79 -15.67 9.45 -11.15
CA ASN A 79 -15.55 10.39 -10.04
C ASN A 79 -14.36 11.35 -10.25
N LYS A 80 -14.62 12.66 -10.25
CA LYS A 80 -13.60 13.72 -10.39
C LYS A 80 -12.41 13.54 -9.42
N ARG A 81 -12.68 13.11 -8.18
CA ARG A 81 -11.65 12.91 -7.16
C ARG A 81 -10.73 11.73 -7.47
N ARG A 82 -11.25 10.68 -8.10
CA ARG A 82 -10.47 9.51 -8.50
C ARG A 82 -9.57 9.84 -9.68
N LYS A 83 -10.08 10.58 -10.67
CA LYS A 83 -9.27 11.10 -11.79
C LYS A 83 -8.12 11.96 -11.29
N GLN A 84 -8.39 12.90 -10.40
CA GLN A 84 -7.35 13.73 -9.76
C GLN A 84 -6.28 12.89 -9.06
N LEU A 85 -6.67 11.83 -8.34
CA LEU A 85 -5.72 10.95 -7.69
C LEU A 85 -4.85 10.18 -8.71
N ASP A 86 -5.46 9.63 -9.75
CA ASP A 86 -4.73 8.90 -10.79
C ASP A 86 -3.78 9.81 -11.58
N ASP A 87 -4.21 11.03 -11.91
CA ASP A 87 -3.40 12.04 -12.59
C ASP A 87 -2.23 12.51 -11.71
N ASN A 88 -2.46 12.71 -10.40
CA ASN A 88 -1.40 13.00 -9.45
C ASN A 88 -0.38 11.86 -9.38
N LEU A 89 -0.83 10.61 -9.27
CA LEU A 89 0.06 9.45 -9.26
C LEU A 89 0.84 9.34 -10.58
N LYS A 90 0.21 9.58 -11.75
CA LYS A 90 0.93 9.62 -13.04
C LYS A 90 2.01 10.69 -13.05
N THR A 91 1.72 11.87 -12.51
CA THR A 91 2.68 12.97 -12.40
C THR A 91 3.87 12.59 -11.51
N ILE A 92 3.61 11.99 -10.35
CA ILE A 92 4.67 11.53 -9.43
C ILE A 92 5.52 10.43 -10.09
N PHE A 93 4.90 9.44 -10.73
CA PHE A 93 5.64 8.35 -11.38
C PHE A 93 6.43 8.80 -12.60
N LYS A 94 5.93 9.80 -13.34
CA LYS A 94 6.71 10.51 -14.36
C LYS A 94 7.96 11.14 -13.76
N GLN A 95 7.81 11.89 -12.65
CA GLN A 95 8.97 12.49 -11.98
C GLN A 95 9.96 11.44 -11.45
N ILE A 96 9.48 10.30 -10.95
CA ILE A 96 10.36 9.19 -10.52
C ILE A 96 11.13 8.63 -11.72
N HIS A 97 10.46 8.41 -12.84
CA HIS A 97 11.06 7.93 -14.09
C HIS A 97 12.12 8.91 -14.62
N ASP A 98 11.80 10.20 -14.69
CA ASP A 98 12.69 11.25 -15.20
C ASP A 98 13.94 11.44 -14.31
N ASN A 99 13.88 11.04 -13.03
CA ASN A 99 14.98 11.08 -12.08
C ASN A 99 15.80 9.77 -11.99
N LEU A 100 15.51 8.77 -12.84
CA LEU A 100 16.32 7.55 -12.91
C LEU A 100 17.72 7.91 -13.42
N LYS A 101 18.74 7.71 -12.58
CA LYS A 101 20.15 7.98 -12.92
C LYS A 101 20.83 6.82 -13.65
N ASP A 102 20.26 5.62 -13.53
CA ASP A 102 20.80 4.40 -14.12
C ASP A 102 20.23 4.20 -15.54
N LYS A 103 21.12 4.15 -16.53
CA LYS A 103 20.77 3.98 -17.95
C LYS A 103 20.11 2.62 -18.23
N GLU A 104 20.44 1.58 -17.47
CA GLU A 104 19.81 0.26 -17.61
C GLU A 104 18.39 0.27 -17.04
N ALA A 105 18.17 0.97 -15.92
CA ALA A 105 16.83 1.20 -15.38
C ALA A 105 15.97 2.01 -16.36
N GLU A 106 16.52 3.10 -16.91
CA GLU A 106 15.82 3.92 -17.92
C GLU A 106 15.42 3.08 -19.15
N LYS A 107 16.33 2.25 -19.67
CA LYS A 107 16.02 1.31 -20.76
C LYS A 107 14.93 0.32 -20.40
N HIS A 108 14.93 -0.20 -19.16
CA HIS A 108 13.94 -1.15 -18.67
C HIS A 108 12.51 -0.55 -18.71
N TYR A 109 12.37 0.74 -18.38
CA TYR A 109 11.08 1.44 -18.32
C TYR A 109 10.74 2.29 -19.56
N LYS A 110 11.62 2.37 -20.56
CA LYS A 110 11.44 3.23 -21.76
C LYS A 110 10.09 3.08 -22.48
N GLY A 111 9.48 1.89 -22.46
CA GLY A 111 8.17 1.61 -23.08
C GLY A 111 6.98 1.63 -22.10
N ASP A 112 7.21 2.04 -20.85
CA ASP A 112 6.24 2.07 -19.77
C ASP A 112 5.60 3.47 -19.61
N THR A 113 6.26 4.52 -20.13
CA THR A 113 5.79 5.93 -20.10
C THR A 113 4.41 6.09 -20.73
N ASP A 114 4.18 5.45 -21.88
CA ASP A 114 2.92 5.51 -22.62
C ASP A 114 1.83 4.61 -22.02
N LYS A 115 2.20 3.80 -21.03
CA LYS A 115 1.34 2.80 -20.37
C LYS A 115 1.10 3.17 -18.90
N ASN A 116 0.99 4.46 -18.56
CA ASN A 116 0.76 4.90 -17.18
C ASN A 116 1.81 4.41 -16.16
N TYR A 117 3.02 4.08 -16.60
CA TYR A 117 4.11 3.62 -15.73
C TYR A 117 3.78 2.33 -14.95
N TYR A 118 3.00 1.41 -15.53
CA TYR A 118 2.55 0.21 -14.81
C TYR A 118 3.71 -0.63 -14.26
N LYS A 119 4.80 -0.85 -15.03
CA LYS A 119 5.95 -1.62 -14.53
C LYS A 119 6.63 -0.89 -13.37
N LEU A 120 6.92 0.39 -13.54
CA LEU A 120 7.56 1.20 -12.50
C LEU A 120 6.71 1.25 -11.22
N ARG A 121 5.39 1.31 -11.36
CA ARG A 121 4.44 1.27 -10.23
C ARG A 121 4.46 -0.08 -9.50
N GLU A 122 4.50 -1.20 -10.23
CA GLU A 122 4.59 -2.54 -9.66
C GLU A 122 5.91 -2.75 -8.92
N ASP A 123 7.03 -2.33 -9.51
CA ASP A 123 8.36 -2.47 -8.92
C ASP A 123 8.49 -1.57 -7.69
N TRP A 124 7.98 -0.33 -7.76
CA TRP A 124 7.92 0.57 -6.61
C TRP A 124 7.07 -0.02 -5.48
N TRP A 125 5.88 -0.55 -5.79
CA TRP A 125 5.05 -1.19 -4.78
C TRP A 125 5.79 -2.38 -4.16
N THR A 126 6.37 -3.26 -4.97
CA THR A 126 7.09 -4.45 -4.50
C THR A 126 8.26 -4.09 -3.60
N ALA A 127 9.01 -3.04 -3.93
CA ALA A 127 10.13 -2.58 -3.12
C ALA A 127 9.71 -1.96 -1.77
N ASN A 128 8.48 -1.43 -1.66
CA ASN A 128 8.05 -0.64 -0.50
C ASN A 128 6.90 -1.27 0.31
N ARG A 129 6.26 -2.31 -0.22
CA ARG A 129 5.05 -2.94 0.34
C ARG A 129 5.23 -3.40 1.79
N GLU A 130 6.42 -3.84 2.16
CA GLU A 130 6.74 -4.23 3.54
C GLU A 130 6.69 -3.03 4.48
N THR A 131 7.32 -1.92 4.11
CA THR A 131 7.27 -0.66 4.88
C THR A 131 5.84 -0.14 5.01
N VAL A 132 5.07 -0.19 3.93
CA VAL A 132 3.64 0.21 3.95
C VAL A 132 2.83 -0.71 4.87
N TRP A 133 3.07 -2.02 4.84
CA TRP A 133 2.43 -2.98 5.74
C TRP A 133 2.79 -2.71 7.21
N LYS A 134 4.05 -2.39 7.50
CA LYS A 134 4.49 -1.98 8.84
C LYS A 134 3.77 -0.72 9.31
N ALA A 135 3.61 0.28 8.44
CA ALA A 135 2.91 1.53 8.77
C ALA A 135 1.42 1.30 9.07
N LEU A 136 0.77 0.45 8.26
CA LEU A 136 -0.63 0.04 8.43
C LEU A 136 -0.84 -0.72 9.74
N THR A 137 0.06 -1.65 10.05
CA THR A 137 -0.06 -2.54 11.21
C THR A 137 0.62 -2.03 12.47
N CYS A 138 1.21 -0.83 12.43
CA CYS A 138 2.05 -0.27 13.49
C CYS A 138 1.41 -0.33 14.89
N LYS A 139 0.10 -0.07 14.97
CA LYS A 139 -0.71 -0.11 16.20
C LYS A 139 -1.79 -1.19 16.18
N ALA A 140 -1.65 -2.20 15.34
CA ALA A 140 -2.60 -3.30 15.27
C ALA A 140 -2.37 -4.28 16.41
N GLU A 141 -3.45 -4.83 16.96
CA GLU A 141 -3.43 -5.91 17.93
C GLU A 141 -4.11 -7.11 17.28
N GLY A 142 -3.49 -8.30 17.41
CA GLY A 142 -4.00 -9.54 16.85
C GLY A 142 -3.09 -10.20 15.83
N ALA A 143 -3.59 -11.34 15.37
CA ALA A 143 -2.91 -12.32 14.55
C ALA A 143 -3.46 -12.32 13.12
N TYR A 144 -2.59 -12.46 12.12
CA TYR A 144 -2.96 -12.57 10.71
C TYR A 144 -3.63 -13.92 10.46
N PHE A 145 -4.74 -13.93 9.72
CA PHE A 145 -5.62 -15.10 9.56
C PHE A 145 -4.98 -16.28 8.80
N ARG A 146 -3.84 -16.08 8.13
CA ARG A 146 -3.07 -17.14 7.47
C ARG A 146 -1.82 -17.44 8.28
N ALA A 147 -1.59 -18.72 8.55
CA ALA A 147 -0.29 -19.19 9.00
C ALA A 147 0.71 -18.94 7.86
N THR A 148 1.67 -18.04 8.06
CA THR A 148 2.62 -17.63 7.02
C THR A 148 4.05 -17.46 7.52
N CYS A 149 4.28 -17.33 8.83
CA CYS A 149 5.62 -17.13 9.36
C CYS A 149 6.29 -18.48 9.57
N ASN A 150 7.53 -18.68 9.15
CA ASN A 150 8.29 -19.87 9.56
C ASN A 150 9.77 -19.54 9.50
N ASP A 151 10.31 -19.11 10.64
CA ASP A 151 11.74 -18.81 10.76
C ASP A 151 12.55 -20.04 11.22
N THR A 152 11.89 -21.19 11.44
CA THR A 152 12.47 -22.38 12.11
C THR A 152 12.40 -23.67 11.28
N GLY A 153 11.83 -23.66 10.08
CA GLY A 153 11.73 -24.82 9.19
C GLY A 153 10.65 -25.85 9.54
N GLN A 154 9.76 -25.59 10.51
CA GLN A 154 8.82 -26.59 11.07
C GLN A 154 7.36 -26.47 10.60
N GLY A 155 7.09 -25.72 9.54
CA GLY A 155 5.74 -25.52 8.98
C GLY A 155 5.22 -24.09 9.24
N PRO A 156 4.09 -23.71 8.63
CA PRO A 156 3.58 -22.35 8.72
C PRO A 156 3.09 -22.02 10.15
N SER A 157 3.52 -20.88 10.69
CA SER A 157 3.15 -20.35 12.00
C SER A 157 2.32 -19.05 11.88
N GLN A 158 1.51 -18.80 12.90
CA GLN A 158 0.65 -17.63 13.00
C GLN A 158 1.43 -16.43 13.53
N THR A 159 1.12 -15.23 13.05
CA THR A 159 1.65 -14.01 13.66
C THR A 159 0.93 -13.81 14.99
N HIS A 160 1.65 -13.56 16.08
CA HIS A 160 1.02 -13.39 17.40
C HIS A 160 0.73 -11.92 17.72
N ASN A 161 1.42 -10.99 17.06
CA ASN A 161 1.34 -9.55 17.31
C ASN A 161 1.31 -8.74 16.01
N LYS A 162 0.62 -7.58 16.02
CA LYS A 162 0.63 -6.58 14.95
C LYS A 162 0.30 -7.13 13.56
N CYS A 163 -0.43 -8.24 13.44
CA CYS A 163 -0.78 -8.85 12.16
C CYS A 163 0.44 -9.12 11.23
N ARG A 164 1.66 -9.24 11.75
CA ARG A 164 2.89 -9.41 10.94
C ARG A 164 3.93 -10.26 11.67
N CYS A 165 4.85 -10.88 10.93
CA CYS A 165 5.96 -11.61 11.52
C CYS A 165 6.96 -10.60 12.13
N ASP A 166 7.59 -10.95 13.24
CA ASP A 166 8.70 -10.15 13.79
C ASP A 166 9.89 -10.21 12.82
N GLY A 167 10.55 -9.07 12.60
CA GLY A 167 11.65 -8.98 11.62
C GLY A 167 11.24 -8.80 10.15
N ALA A 168 9.94 -8.88 9.82
CA ALA A 168 9.41 -8.48 8.51
C ALA A 168 9.48 -6.97 8.30
#